data_AF-A0A7C1H9I3-F1
#
_entry.id   AF-A0A7C1H9I3-F1
#
_cell.length_a   1.000
_cell.length_b   1.000
_cell.length_c   1.000
_cell.angle_alpha   90.00
_cell.angle_beta   90.00
_cell.angle_gamma   90.00
#
_symmetry.space_group_name_H-M   'P 1'
#
loop_
_entity.id
_entity.type
_entity.pdbx_description
1 polymer ?
#
loop_
_entity_poly.entity_id
_entity_poly.type
_entity_poly.pdbx_seq_one_letter_code
_entity_poly.pdbx_strand_id
1 'polypeptide(L)'
;MEIQTYATVTRKVIAEEGFAHFHPTACFPARRLIKALEGVPPDAEPERIEAGVLLWAERQAEPGEEFLVAFKIGPTQFKIVRRVGDQAESAVFNAQDETPAS
;
A
#
# COMPACT_ATOMS: atom_id res chain seq x y z
N MET A 1 5.30 11.88 -0.04
CA MET A 1 5.29 11.21 -1.37
C MET A 1 3.85 11.14 -1.85
N GLU A 2 3.58 11.43 -3.12
CA GLU A 2 2.20 11.38 -3.65
C GLU A 2 1.71 9.94 -3.87
N ILE A 3 0.40 9.72 -3.67
CA ILE A 3 -0.23 8.40 -3.84
C ILE A 3 -0.01 7.87 -5.27
N GLN A 4 -0.13 8.73 -6.29
CA GLN A 4 0.03 8.32 -7.70
C GLN A 4 1.46 7.84 -8.01
N THR A 5 2.46 8.50 -7.41
CA THR A 5 3.86 8.07 -7.53
C THR A 5 4.05 6.71 -6.89
N TYR A 6 3.49 6.51 -5.69
CA TYR A 6 3.59 5.22 -5.01
C TYR A 6 2.86 4.10 -5.75
N ALA A 7 1.66 4.38 -6.29
CA ALA A 7 0.91 3.45 -7.13
C ALA A 7 1.73 2.99 -8.35
N THR A 8 2.45 3.92 -8.99
CA THR A 8 3.33 3.61 -10.11
C THR A 8 4.47 2.68 -9.71
N VAL A 9 5.10 2.90 -8.55
CA VAL A 9 6.14 2.01 -8.02
C VAL A 9 5.56 0.64 -7.68
N THR A 10 4.43 0.60 -6.98
CA THR A 10 3.73 -0.63 -6.61
C THR A 10 3.38 -1.46 -7.85
N ARG A 11 2.88 -0.84 -8.93
CA ARG A 11 2.59 -1.52 -10.20
C ARG A 11 3.83 -2.12 -10.85
N LYS A 12 4.98 -1.44 -10.81
CA LYS A 12 6.24 -1.99 -11.34
C LYS A 12 6.65 -3.25 -10.57
N VAL A 13 6.60 -3.22 -9.25
CA VAL A 13 6.87 -4.40 -8.41
C VAL A 13 5.89 -5.53 -8.71
N ILE A 14 4.59 -5.21 -8.84
CA ILE A 14 3.55 -6.17 -9.20
C ILE A 14 3.78 -6.78 -10.59
N ALA A 15 4.26 -5.99 -11.55
CA ALA A 15 4.56 -6.48 -12.90
C ALA A 15 5.75 -7.44 -12.92
N GLU A 16 6.72 -7.24 -12.02
CA GLU A 16 7.91 -8.08 -11.89
C GLU A 16 7.64 -9.37 -11.08
N GLU A 17 6.93 -9.26 -9.97
CA GLU A 17 6.74 -10.37 -9.01
C GLU A 17 5.37 -11.06 -9.10
N GLY A 18 4.43 -10.47 -9.84
CA GLY A 18 3.07 -10.96 -9.98
C GLY A 18 2.15 -10.53 -8.84
N PHE A 19 0.92 -10.16 -9.19
CA PHE A 19 -0.04 -9.66 -8.20
C PHE A 19 -0.43 -10.72 -7.17
N ALA A 20 -0.44 -12.01 -7.52
CA ALA A 20 -0.74 -13.09 -6.57
C ALA A 20 0.21 -13.09 -5.36
N HIS A 21 1.49 -12.71 -5.56
CA HIS A 21 2.52 -12.69 -4.52
C HIS A 21 2.65 -11.33 -3.82
N PHE A 22 1.90 -10.31 -4.26
CA PHE A 22 1.95 -9.00 -3.63
C PHE A 22 1.47 -9.03 -2.17
N HIS A 23 2.33 -8.61 -1.26
CA HIS A 23 2.05 -8.46 0.17
C HIS A 23 1.75 -6.99 0.51
N PRO A 24 0.96 -6.70 1.56
CA PRO A 24 0.82 -5.33 2.02
C PRO A 24 2.17 -4.70 2.30
N THR A 25 2.40 -3.52 1.75
CA THR A 25 3.72 -2.88 1.75
C THR A 25 3.57 -1.45 2.21
N ALA A 26 4.32 -1.07 3.24
CA ALA A 26 4.41 0.29 3.74
C ALA A 26 5.68 0.98 3.25
N CYS A 27 5.57 2.25 2.91
CA CYS A 27 6.67 3.14 2.60
C CYS A 27 6.68 4.31 3.59
N PHE A 28 7.86 4.59 4.15
CA PHE A 28 8.15 5.70 5.06
C PHE A 28 9.13 6.63 4.35
N PRO A 29 8.63 7.64 3.60
CA PRO A 29 9.45 8.40 2.66
C PRO A 29 10.60 9.17 3.32
N ALA A 30 10.36 9.75 4.49
CA ALA A 30 11.36 10.52 5.24
C ALA A 30 12.62 9.69 5.56
N ARG A 31 12.43 8.40 5.85
CA ARG A 31 13.48 7.44 6.20
C ARG A 31 14.00 6.62 5.02
N ARG A 32 13.41 6.78 3.82
CA ARG A 32 13.66 5.95 2.63
C ARG A 32 13.53 4.45 2.94
N LEU A 33 12.52 4.10 3.73
CA LEU A 33 12.31 2.74 4.22
C LEU A 33 11.05 2.15 3.61
N ILE A 34 11.14 0.90 3.15
CA ILE A 34 10.02 0.08 2.69
C ILE A 34 9.96 -1.17 3.57
N LYS A 35 8.75 -1.55 3.98
CA LYS A 35 8.50 -2.77 4.75
C LYS A 35 7.33 -3.53 4.13
N ALA A 36 7.45 -4.85 4.03
CA ALA A 36 6.33 -5.72 3.68
C ALA A 36 5.77 -6.39 4.94
N LEU A 37 4.45 -6.58 4.98
CA LEU A 37 3.76 -7.37 5.99
C LEU A 37 3.47 -8.76 5.43
N GLU A 38 4.20 -9.74 5.95
CA GLU A 38 3.98 -11.15 5.65
C GLU A 38 2.91 -11.77 6.57
N GLY A 39 2.41 -12.96 6.19
CA GLY A 39 1.48 -13.72 7.02
C GLY A 39 0.03 -13.22 7.03
N VAL A 40 -0.35 -12.35 6.09
CA VAL A 40 -1.75 -11.94 5.90
C VAL A 40 -2.56 -13.13 5.37
N PRO A 41 -3.64 -13.56 6.05
CA PRO A 41 -4.45 -14.67 5.58
C PRO A 41 -5.01 -14.39 4.17
N PRO A 42 -4.90 -15.33 3.22
CA PRO A 42 -5.32 -15.12 1.84
C PRO A 42 -6.84 -15.00 1.67
N ASP A 43 -7.59 -15.46 2.66
CA ASP A 43 -9.05 -15.49 2.74
C ASP A 43 -9.62 -14.44 3.71
N ALA A 44 -8.79 -13.52 4.21
CA ALA A 44 -9.26 -12.44 5.06
C ALA A 44 -10.12 -11.44 4.26
N GLU A 45 -11.23 -11.02 4.85
CA GLU A 45 -12.09 -9.96 4.30
C GLU A 45 -11.31 -8.64 4.14
N PRO A 46 -11.52 -7.88 3.05
CA PRO A 46 -10.78 -6.65 2.76
C PRO A 46 -10.79 -5.61 3.89
N GLU A 47 -11.92 -5.44 4.58
CA GLU A 47 -12.06 -4.49 5.70
C GLU A 47 -11.18 -4.90 6.88
N ARG A 48 -11.03 -6.21 7.10
CA ARG A 48 -10.20 -6.76 8.16
C ARG A 48 -8.71 -6.63 7.83
N ILE A 49 -8.36 -6.82 6.56
CA ILE A 49 -7.01 -6.56 6.04
C ILE A 49 -6.68 -5.07 6.21
N GLU A 50 -7.56 -4.17 5.77
CA GLU A 50 -7.34 -2.72 5.87
C GLU A 50 -7.06 -2.29 7.31
N ALA A 51 -7.92 -2.66 8.25
CA ALA A 51 -7.74 -2.29 9.66
C ALA A 51 -6.42 -2.83 10.24
N GLY A 52 -6.06 -4.09 9.93
CA GLY A 52 -4.83 -4.71 10.41
C GLY A 52 -3.57 -4.09 9.80
N VAL A 53 -3.59 -3.84 8.48
CA VAL A 53 -2.48 -3.24 7.74
C VAL A 53 -2.23 -1.80 8.17
N LEU A 54 -3.28 -1.01 8.37
CA LEU A 54 -3.15 0.37 8.84
C LEU A 54 -2.58 0.43 10.25
N LEU A 55 -3.12 -0.36 11.17
CA LEU A 55 -2.61 -0.44 12.55
C LEU A 55 -1.15 -0.91 12.58
N TRP A 56 -0.80 -1.88 11.74
CA TRP A 56 0.59 -2.34 11.60
C TRP A 56 1.50 -1.22 11.09
N ALA A 57 1.14 -0.54 10.00
CA ALA A 57 1.94 0.52 9.40
C ALA A 57 2.12 1.71 10.37
N GLU A 58 1.06 2.09 11.08
CA GLU A 58 1.08 3.15 12.09
C GLU A 58 2.03 2.81 13.25
N ARG A 59 2.07 1.55 13.71
CA ARG A 59 3.03 1.10 14.74
C ARG A 59 4.49 1.12 14.28
N GLN A 60 4.75 1.15 12.97
CA GLN A 60 6.09 1.29 12.41
C GLN A 60 6.51 2.75 12.22
N ALA A 61 5.54 3.67 12.16
CA ALA A 61 5.77 5.09 11.96
C ALA A 61 6.17 5.76 13.27
N GLU A 62 7.05 6.76 13.18
CA GLU A 62 7.26 7.69 14.28
C GLU A 62 6.02 8.61 14.46
N PRO A 63 5.79 9.20 15.65
CA PRO A 63 4.67 10.10 15.86
C PRO A 63 4.62 11.25 14.82
N GLY A 64 3.52 11.32 14.07
CA GLY A 64 3.31 12.33 13.03
C GLY A 64 4.07 12.07 11.71
N GLU A 65 4.80 10.96 11.59
CA GLU A 65 5.51 10.59 10.37
C GLU A 65 4.55 10.27 9.23
N GLU A 66 4.89 10.75 8.03
CA GLU A 66 4.21 10.34 6.81
C GLU A 66 4.47 8.86 6.50
N PHE A 67 3.41 8.10 6.25
CA PHE A 67 3.53 6.78 5.65
C PHE A 67 2.49 6.57 4.56
N LEU A 68 2.83 5.70 3.61
CA LEU A 68 1.91 5.17 2.62
C LEU A 68 1.88 3.65 2.77
N VAL A 69 0.72 3.03 2.66
CA VAL A 69 0.60 1.58 2.69
C VAL A 69 -0.29 1.10 1.57
N ALA A 70 0.21 0.17 0.78
CA ALA A 70 -0.48 -0.50 -0.31
C ALA A 70 -0.89 -1.91 0.12
N PHE A 71 -2.13 -2.33 -0.15
CA PHE A 71 -2.61 -3.68 0.16
C PHE A 71 -3.72 -4.11 -0.81
N LYS A 72 -3.90 -5.42 -0.96
CA LYS A 72 -4.94 -5.98 -1.84
C LYS A 72 -6.32 -5.75 -1.24
N ILE A 73 -7.28 -5.45 -2.11
CA ILE A 73 -8.72 -5.39 -1.76
C ILE A 73 -9.57 -6.30 -2.67
N GLY A 74 -8.93 -7.04 -3.58
CA GLY A 74 -9.59 -7.91 -4.54
C GLY A 74 -8.58 -8.63 -5.44
N PRO A 75 -9.05 -9.39 -6.44
CA PRO A 75 -8.21 -10.23 -7.28
C PRO A 75 -7.31 -9.45 -8.25
N THR A 76 -7.65 -8.19 -8.55
CA THR A 76 -6.92 -7.33 -9.49
C THR A 76 -6.69 -5.92 -8.96
N GLN A 77 -7.11 -5.65 -7.71
CA GLN A 77 -7.16 -4.32 -7.15
C GLN A 77 -6.40 -4.22 -5.84
N PHE A 78 -5.66 -3.12 -5.71
CA PHE A 78 -5.02 -2.74 -4.46
C PHE A 78 -5.44 -1.32 -4.07
N LYS A 79 -5.52 -1.07 -2.77
CA LYS A 79 -5.75 0.24 -2.19
C LYS A 79 -4.43 0.77 -1.65
N ILE A 80 -4.21 2.06 -1.83
CA ILE A 80 -3.16 2.81 -1.12
C ILE A 80 -3.85 3.74 -0.13
N VAL A 81 -3.35 3.74 1.10
CA VAL A 81 -3.68 4.75 2.10
C VAL A 81 -2.42 5.52 2.43
N ARG A 82 -2.49 6.85 2.36
CA ARG A 82 -1.46 7.78 2.81
C ARG A 82 -1.93 8.45 4.10
N ARG A 83 -1.05 8.53 5.08
CA ARG A 83 -1.26 9.25 6.33
C ARG A 83 -0.16 10.29 6.52
N VAL A 84 -0.54 11.49 6.92
CA VAL A 84 0.37 12.59 7.28
C VAL A 84 -0.23 13.28 8.50
N GLY A 85 0.36 13.03 9.68
CA GLY A 85 -0.29 13.41 10.95
C GLY A 85 -1.71 12.86 11.03
N ASP A 86 -2.69 13.73 11.33
CA ASP A 86 -4.09 13.35 11.45
C ASP A 86 -4.82 13.19 10.10
N GLN A 87 -4.19 13.63 9.00
CA GLN A 87 -4.80 13.56 7.67
C GLN A 87 -4.62 12.19 7.05
N ALA A 88 -5.69 11.71 6.41
CA ALA A 88 -5.70 10.47 5.64
C ALA A 88 -6.21 10.73 4.22
N GLU A 89 -5.55 10.12 3.26
CA GLU A 89 -6.00 10.06 1.88
C GLU A 89 -5.93 8.60 1.41
N SER A 90 -6.86 8.18 0.55
CA SER A 90 -6.80 6.84 -0.02
C SER A 90 -7.30 6.79 -1.44
N ALA A 91 -6.73 5.91 -2.24
CA ALA A 91 -7.18 5.63 -3.60
C ALA A 91 -7.04 4.13 -3.94
N VAL A 92 -7.90 3.68 -4.84
CA VAL A 92 -7.93 2.30 -5.33
C VAL A 92 -7.35 2.27 -6.75
N PHE A 93 -6.54 1.25 -7.03
CA PHE A 93 -5.84 1.08 -8.29
C PHE A 93 -6.00 -0.35 -8.79
N ASN A 94 -6.12 -0.51 -10.10
CA ASN A 94 -5.91 -1.81 -10.73
C ASN A 94 -4.42 -2.12 -10.82
N ALA A 95 -4.09 -3.39 -10.61
CA ALA A 95 -2.75 -3.96 -10.70
C ALA A 95 -2.16 -3.91 -12.11
N GLN A 96 -3.01 -3.96 -13.14
CA GLN A 96 -2.63 -4.04 -14.56
C GLN A 96 -2.82 -2.74 -15.34
N ASP A 97 -3.34 -1.67 -14.72
CA ASP A 97 -3.48 -0.40 -15.43
C ASP A 97 -2.10 0.26 -15.58
N GLU A 98 -1.61 0.36 -16.81
CA GLU A 98 -0.60 1.36 -17.16
C GLU A 98 -1.24 2.74 -16.97
N THR A 99 -0.64 3.59 -16.14
CA THR A 99 -1.07 5.00 -16.08
C THR A 99 -0.91 5.59 -17.49
N PRO A 100 -1.92 6.27 -18.07
CA PRO A 100 -1.78 6.85 -19.40
C PRO A 100 -0.61 7.85 -19.38
N ALA A 101 0.27 7.73 -20.38
CA ALA A 101 1.27 8.75 -20.64
C ALA A 101 0.55 10.10 -20.78
N SER A 102 0.86 11.04 -19.88
CA SER A 102 0.55 12.47 -20.07
C SER A 102 1.71 13.12 -20.81
#